data_AF-A0A3D2TWF9-F1
#
_entry.id   AF-A0A3D2TWF9-F1
#
_cell.length_a   1.000
_cell.length_b   1.000
_cell.length_c   1.000
_cell.angle_alpha   90.00
_cell.angle_beta   90.00
_cell.angle_gamma   90.00
#
_symmetry.space_group_name_H-M   'P 1'
#
loop_
_entity.id
_entity.type
_entity.pdbx_description
1 polymer ?
#
loop_
_entity_poly.entity_id
_entity_poly.type
_entity_poly.pdbx_seq_one_letter_code
_entity_poly.pdbx_strand_id
1 'polypeptide(L)'
;MAIGERIRTFRKRKGLTQKELGVQLGFKESTADIRMAQYEAEKRVPKDDLIETLSSILEVSPAAINVPDIDTHVGIMQLLFTLEDIYGISVRQEGSHVTLDLGAIHDALGHEAKSWAKMKSKLDTGEISKEEYDNWRYNYPANTHGYHKLIDL
;
A
#
# COMPACT_ATOMS: atom_id res chain seq x y z
N MET A 1 -4.72 -6.11 -6.85
CA MET A 1 -4.71 -6.79 -5.54
C MET A 1 -5.75 -6.12 -4.69
N ALA A 2 -6.92 -6.74 -4.67
CA ALA A 2 -8.05 -6.25 -3.90
C ALA A 2 -7.84 -6.51 -2.39
N ILE A 3 -8.68 -5.88 -1.56
CA ILE A 3 -8.48 -5.77 -0.10
C ILE A 3 -8.38 -7.14 0.58
N GLY A 4 -9.16 -8.14 0.13
CA GLY A 4 -9.15 -9.47 0.73
C GLY A 4 -7.83 -10.20 0.52
N GLU A 5 -7.24 -10.03 -0.66
CA GLU A 5 -5.95 -10.62 -1.01
C GLU A 5 -4.81 -10.01 -0.18
N ARG A 6 -4.87 -8.69 0.09
CA ARG A 6 -3.92 -7.99 0.95
C ARG A 6 -3.99 -8.47 2.39
N ILE A 7 -5.18 -8.56 2.98
CA ILE A 7 -5.39 -9.10 4.33
C ILE A 7 -4.80 -10.51 4.44
N ARG A 8 -5.11 -11.37 3.47
CA ARG A 8 -4.58 -12.74 3.42
C ARG A 8 -3.06 -12.78 3.35
N THR A 9 -2.48 -11.92 2.53
CA THR A 9 -1.03 -11.82 2.32
C THR A 9 -0.32 -11.43 3.63
N PHE A 10 -0.76 -10.35 4.28
CA PHE A 10 -0.14 -9.88 5.52
C PHE A 10 -0.35 -10.84 6.68
N ARG A 11 -1.56 -11.42 6.81
CA ARG A 11 -1.83 -12.44 7.82
C ARG A 11 -0.85 -13.61 7.72
N LYS A 12 -0.64 -14.13 6.50
CA LYS A 12 0.30 -15.24 6.26
C LYS A 12 1.74 -14.84 6.58
N ARG A 13 2.16 -13.61 6.26
CA ARG A 13 3.51 -13.10 6.61
C ARG A 13 3.71 -13.03 8.12
N LYS A 14 2.67 -12.70 8.89
CA LYS A 14 2.68 -12.73 10.36
C LYS A 14 2.56 -14.13 10.97
N GLY A 15 2.43 -15.18 10.15
CA GLY A 15 2.28 -16.56 10.62
C GLY A 15 0.93 -16.87 11.27
N LEU A 16 -0.07 -16.00 11.12
CA LEU A 16 -1.36 -16.12 11.79
C LEU A 16 -2.35 -16.97 10.98
N THR A 17 -3.17 -17.76 11.65
CA THR A 17 -4.38 -18.38 11.09
C THR A 17 -5.53 -17.36 11.01
N GLN A 18 -6.55 -17.65 10.20
CA GLN A 18 -7.75 -16.82 10.11
C GLN A 18 -8.45 -16.69 11.49
N LYS A 19 -8.45 -17.77 12.29
CA LYS A 19 -9.02 -17.76 13.63
C LYS A 19 -8.24 -16.84 14.57
N GLU A 20 -6.91 -16.95 14.60
CA GLU A 20 -6.05 -16.13 15.46
C GLU A 20 -6.18 -14.64 15.13
N LEU A 21 -6.12 -14.28 13.84
CA LEU A 21 -6.32 -12.89 13.43
C LEU A 21 -7.72 -12.39 13.82
N GLY A 22 -8.76 -13.20 13.61
CA GLY A 22 -10.13 -12.84 13.97
C GLY A 22 -10.32 -12.63 15.48
N VAL A 23 -9.68 -13.44 16.32
CA VAL A 23 -9.72 -13.28 17.79
C VAL A 23 -8.99 -12.00 18.21
N GLN A 24 -7.83 -11.69 17.63
CA GLN A 24 -7.10 -10.45 17.92
C GLN A 24 -7.89 -9.20 17.51
N LEU A 25 -8.72 -9.30 16.47
CA LEU A 25 -9.66 -8.26 16.05
C LEU A 25 -10.91 -8.16 16.94
N GLY A 26 -10.95 -8.90 18.05
CA GLY A 26 -12.08 -8.90 18.99
C GLY A 26 -13.30 -9.67 18.52
N PHE A 27 -13.19 -10.51 17.48
CA PHE A 27 -14.30 -11.38 17.10
C PHE A 27 -14.47 -12.52 18.10
N LYS A 28 -15.73 -12.93 18.32
CA LYS A 28 -16.04 -14.11 19.12
C LYS A 28 -15.32 -15.31 18.54
N GLU A 29 -14.60 -16.05 19.39
CA GLU A 29 -13.74 -17.17 18.99
C GLU A 29 -14.47 -18.21 18.11
N SER A 30 -15.75 -18.48 18.40
CA SER A 30 -16.57 -19.43 17.65
C SER A 30 -16.91 -19.00 16.22
N THR A 31 -16.61 -17.77 15.82
CA THR A 31 -16.92 -17.20 14.50
C THR A 31 -15.77 -16.43 13.87
N ALA A 32 -14.61 -16.39 14.54
CA ALA A 32 -13.48 -15.55 14.18
C ALA A 32 -12.90 -15.92 12.80
N ASP A 33 -12.75 -17.22 12.56
CA ASP A 33 -12.30 -17.79 11.29
C ASP A 33 -13.28 -17.51 10.13
N ILE A 34 -14.58 -17.75 10.34
CA ILE A 34 -15.63 -17.52 9.33
C ILE A 34 -15.65 -16.05 8.91
N ARG A 35 -15.59 -15.12 9.87
CA ARG A 35 -15.57 -13.68 9.58
C ARG A 35 -14.31 -13.27 8.83
N MET A 36 -13.14 -13.78 9.22
CA MET A 36 -11.91 -13.51 8.48
C MET A 36 -11.92 -14.08 7.06
N ALA A 37 -12.45 -15.29 6.86
CA ALA A 37 -12.60 -15.88 5.54
C ALA A 37 -13.54 -15.06 4.64
N GLN A 38 -14.58 -14.43 5.19
CA GLN A 38 -15.46 -13.53 4.45
C GLN A 38 -14.74 -12.26 3.98
N TYR A 39 -13.86 -11.68 4.81
CA TYR A 39 -13.05 -10.53 4.41
C TYR A 39 -11.98 -10.90 3.38
N GLU A 40 -11.27 -12.01 3.57
CA GLU A 40 -10.25 -12.47 2.60
C GLU A 40 -10.82 -12.89 1.25
N ALA A 41 -12.10 -13.30 1.21
CA ALA A 41 -12.82 -13.65 0.00
C ALA A 41 -13.69 -12.50 -0.54
N GLU A 42 -13.55 -11.29 0.00
CA GLU A 42 -14.22 -10.06 -0.46
C GLU A 42 -15.75 -10.10 -0.41
N LYS A 43 -16.30 -11.05 0.36
CA LYS A 43 -17.73 -11.13 0.64
C LYS A 43 -18.20 -10.02 1.57
N ARG A 44 -17.25 -9.32 2.21
CA ARG A 44 -17.45 -8.15 3.06
C ARG A 44 -16.29 -7.19 2.89
N VAL A 45 -16.60 -5.90 2.90
CA VAL A 45 -15.61 -4.82 2.93
C VAL A 45 -15.41 -4.39 4.40
N PRO A 46 -14.18 -4.42 4.93
CA PRO A 46 -13.86 -3.86 6.24
C PRO A 46 -14.23 -2.37 6.32
N LYS A 47 -14.78 -1.94 7.45
CA LYS A 47 -14.98 -0.51 7.75
C LYS A 47 -13.69 0.08 8.32
N ASP A 48 -13.57 1.41 8.32
CA ASP A 48 -12.36 2.14 8.72
C ASP A 48 -11.83 1.74 10.12
N ASP A 49 -12.71 1.55 11.10
CA ASP A 49 -12.35 1.10 12.45
C ASP A 49 -11.68 -0.29 12.45
N LEU A 50 -12.17 -1.18 11.61
CA LEU A 50 -11.60 -2.51 11.43
C LEU A 50 -10.28 -2.44 10.63
N ILE A 51 -10.17 -1.53 9.67
CA ILE A 51 -8.94 -1.30 8.89
C ILE A 51 -7.82 -0.84 9.83
N GLU A 52 -8.08 0.13 10.70
CA GLU A 52 -7.10 0.61 11.68
C GLU A 52 -6.62 -0.52 12.62
N THR A 53 -7.56 -1.32 13.11
CA THR A 53 -7.24 -2.46 13.99
C THR A 53 -6.43 -3.53 13.24
N LEU A 54 -6.81 -3.83 11.99
CA LEU A 54 -6.06 -4.74 11.12
C LEU A 54 -4.64 -4.24 10.87
N SER A 55 -4.48 -2.97 10.54
CA SER A 55 -3.20 -2.32 10.29
C SER A 55 -2.28 -2.38 11.50
N SER A 56 -2.82 -2.17 12.70
CA SER A 56 -2.06 -2.31 13.94
C SER A 56 -1.56 -3.74 14.17
N ILE A 57 -2.44 -4.74 14.02
CA ILE A 57 -2.08 -6.16 14.21
C ILE A 57 -1.09 -6.66 13.15
N LEU A 58 -1.30 -6.23 11.91
CA LEU A 58 -0.49 -6.65 10.77
C LEU A 58 0.80 -5.85 10.63
N GLU A 59 0.97 -4.78 11.42
CA GLU A 59 2.07 -3.84 11.36
C GLU A 59 2.29 -3.30 9.93
N VAL A 60 1.22 -2.74 9.36
CA VAL A 60 1.21 -2.07 8.05
C VAL A 60 0.37 -0.80 8.11
N SER A 61 0.60 0.15 7.20
CA SER A 61 -0.25 1.34 7.09
C SER A 61 -1.69 0.98 6.69
N PRO A 62 -2.74 1.70 7.16
CA PRO A 62 -4.12 1.58 6.66
C PRO A 62 -4.22 1.67 5.14
N ALA A 63 -3.42 2.54 4.52
CA ALA A 63 -3.35 2.69 3.07
C ALA A 63 -2.81 1.42 2.35
N ALA A 64 -2.03 0.59 3.05
CA ALA A 64 -1.58 -0.69 2.54
C ALA A 64 -2.70 -1.75 2.53
N ILE A 65 -3.83 -1.52 3.21
CA ILE A 65 -5.00 -2.39 3.18
C ILE A 65 -6.05 -1.83 2.21
N ASN A 66 -6.31 -0.53 2.25
CA ASN A 66 -7.36 0.15 1.49
C ASN A 66 -6.85 0.75 0.16
N VAL A 67 -6.41 -0.09 -0.77
CA VAL A 67 -5.97 0.35 -2.11
C VAL A 67 -7.18 0.43 -3.05
N PRO A 68 -7.31 1.47 -3.89
CA PRO A 68 -8.35 1.55 -4.90
C PRO A 68 -8.37 0.28 -5.77
N ASP A 69 -9.57 -0.25 -6.01
CA ASP A 69 -9.76 -1.35 -6.95
C ASP A 69 -9.44 -0.84 -8.37
N ILE A 70 -8.37 -1.38 -8.96
CA ILE A 70 -7.84 -1.02 -10.27
C ILE A 70 -7.67 -2.26 -11.15
N ASP A 71 -8.51 -3.27 -10.95
CA ASP A 71 -8.31 -4.61 -11.54
C ASP A 71 -8.61 -4.69 -13.06
N THR A 72 -8.91 -3.55 -13.71
CA THR A 72 -9.07 -3.47 -15.18
C THR A 72 -8.10 -2.48 -15.80
N HIS A 73 -7.68 -2.75 -17.04
CA HIS A 73 -6.85 -1.82 -17.82
C HIS A 73 -7.47 -0.42 -17.92
N VAL A 74 -8.79 -0.33 -18.05
CA VAL A 74 -9.51 0.95 -18.08
C VAL A 74 -9.43 1.67 -16.73
N GLY A 75 -9.62 0.94 -15.62
CA GLY A 75 -9.48 1.50 -14.27
C GLY A 75 -8.08 2.06 -14.00
N ILE A 76 -7.04 1.34 -14.44
CA ILE A 76 -5.65 1.83 -14.37
C ILE A 76 -5.48 3.12 -15.16
N MET A 77 -5.98 3.18 -16.40
CA MET A 77 -5.86 4.39 -17.22
C MET A 77 -6.62 5.58 -16.63
N GLN A 78 -7.83 5.39 -16.12
CA GLN A 78 -8.61 6.45 -15.47
C GLN A 78 -7.91 6.96 -14.20
N LEU A 79 -7.28 6.08 -13.42
CA LEU A 79 -6.44 6.48 -12.30
C LEU A 79 -5.26 7.33 -12.76
N LEU A 80 -4.53 6.90 -13.80
CA LEU A 80 -3.40 7.65 -14.34
C LEU A 80 -3.82 9.05 -14.83
N PHE A 81 -4.96 9.17 -15.53
CA PHE A 81 -5.49 10.48 -15.94
C PHE A 81 -5.84 11.37 -14.75
N THR A 82 -6.47 10.80 -13.73
CA THR A 82 -6.77 11.53 -12.49
C THR A 82 -5.51 12.01 -11.79
N LEU A 83 -4.44 11.20 -11.80
CA LEU A 83 -3.16 11.60 -11.22
C LEU A 83 -2.47 12.70 -12.05
N GLU A 84 -2.60 12.68 -13.39
CA GLU A 84 -2.13 13.76 -14.26
C GLU A 84 -2.87 15.07 -13.94
N ASP A 85 -4.19 15.04 -13.79
CA ASP A 85 -5.01 16.20 -13.46
C ASP A 85 -4.68 16.79 -12.06
N ILE A 86 -4.46 15.93 -11.05
CA ILE A 86 -4.26 16.36 -9.66
C ILE A 86 -2.81 16.73 -9.37
N TYR A 87 -1.86 15.93 -9.84
CA TYR A 87 -0.45 16.01 -9.46
C TYR A 87 0.47 16.44 -10.60
N GLY A 88 -0.06 16.60 -11.82
CA GLY A 88 0.73 16.99 -12.99
C GLY A 88 1.72 15.90 -13.44
N ILE A 89 1.52 14.64 -13.06
CA ILE A 89 2.31 13.55 -13.63
C ILE A 89 2.04 13.47 -15.13
N SER A 90 3.01 13.01 -15.90
CA SER A 90 2.84 12.90 -17.36
C SER A 90 3.47 11.63 -17.89
N VAL A 91 3.17 11.30 -19.13
CA VAL A 91 3.71 10.12 -19.82
C VAL A 91 4.60 10.58 -20.96
N ARG A 92 5.78 9.95 -21.09
CA ARG A 92 6.69 10.16 -22.22
C ARG A 92 6.93 8.84 -22.94
N GLN A 93 7.10 8.91 -24.26
CA GLN A 93 7.49 7.77 -25.07
C GLN A 93 8.89 7.98 -25.63
N GLU A 94 9.78 7.04 -25.37
CA GLU A 94 11.13 6.99 -25.93
C GLU A 94 11.33 5.66 -26.66
N GLY A 95 11.23 5.71 -27.99
CA GLY A 95 11.25 4.52 -28.83
C GLY A 95 10.08 3.58 -28.52
N SER A 96 10.39 2.35 -28.11
CA SER A 96 9.40 1.32 -27.72
C SER A 96 9.03 1.36 -26.23
N HIS A 97 9.62 2.25 -25.44
CA HIS A 97 9.39 2.32 -24.00
C HIS A 97 8.50 3.52 -23.67
N VAL A 98 7.56 3.28 -22.76
CA VAL A 98 6.71 4.32 -22.17
C VAL A 98 7.18 4.53 -20.73
N THR A 99 7.48 5.77 -20.38
CA THR A 99 7.93 6.18 -19.04
C THR A 99 6.90 7.10 -18.40
N LEU A 100 6.69 6.92 -17.10
CA LEU A 100 5.86 7.80 -16.29
C LEU A 100 6.77 8.83 -15.62
N ASP A 101 6.55 10.10 -15.94
CA ASP A 101 7.22 11.24 -15.36
C ASP A 101 6.39 11.75 -14.17
N LEU A 102 6.91 11.57 -12.95
CA LEU A 102 6.23 11.94 -11.71
C LEU A 102 6.39 13.43 -11.36
N GLY A 103 6.92 14.25 -12.28
CA GLY A 103 7.14 15.68 -12.10
C GLY A 103 8.52 16.02 -11.52
N ALA A 104 8.75 17.30 -11.26
CA ALA A 104 10.02 17.74 -10.69
C ALA A 104 10.14 17.26 -9.22
N ILE A 105 11.38 17.06 -8.75
CA ILE A 105 11.68 16.65 -7.37
C ILE A 105 11.06 17.59 -6.31
N HIS A 106 10.72 18.83 -6.71
CA HIS A 106 10.14 19.87 -5.86
C HIS A 106 8.61 19.96 -5.92
N ASP A 107 7.95 19.17 -6.78
CA ASP A 107 6.49 19.12 -6.86
C ASP A 107 5.91 18.12 -5.84
N ALA A 108 4.59 18.12 -5.65
CA ALA A 108 3.89 17.40 -4.58
C ALA A 108 4.10 15.88 -4.52
N LEU A 109 4.59 15.25 -5.60
CA LEU A 109 4.97 13.83 -5.64
C LEU A 109 6.49 13.60 -5.75
N GLY A 110 7.27 14.65 -5.94
CA GLY A 110 8.71 14.56 -6.21
C GLY A 110 9.51 14.00 -5.03
N HIS A 111 9.13 14.35 -3.80
CA HIS A 111 9.77 13.85 -2.59
C HIS A 111 9.47 12.36 -2.35
N GLU A 112 8.23 11.95 -2.58
CA GLU A 112 7.72 10.59 -2.47
C GLU A 112 8.36 9.70 -3.54
N ALA A 113 8.39 10.17 -4.79
CA ALA A 113 9.06 9.53 -5.92
C ALA A 113 10.56 9.34 -5.64
N LYS A 114 11.25 10.34 -5.08
CA LYS A 114 12.66 10.23 -4.70
C LYS A 114 12.90 9.15 -3.64
N SER A 115 12.03 9.08 -2.64
CA SER A 115 12.10 8.06 -1.59
C SER A 115 11.92 6.66 -2.17
N TRP A 116 10.95 6.50 -3.08
CA TRP A 116 10.72 5.24 -3.77
C TRP A 116 11.89 4.85 -4.68
N ALA A 117 12.40 5.78 -5.49
CA ALA A 117 13.55 5.56 -6.37
C ALA A 117 14.80 5.14 -5.59
N LYS A 118 15.06 5.76 -4.43
CA LYS A 118 16.16 5.38 -3.54
C LYS A 118 16.01 3.94 -3.06
N MET A 119 14.86 3.56 -2.54
CA MET A 119 14.64 2.19 -2.04
C MET A 119 14.68 1.15 -3.15
N LYS A 120 14.19 1.49 -4.35
CA LYS A 120 14.27 0.62 -5.53
C LYS A 120 15.73 0.41 -5.98
N SER A 121 16.53 1.47 -6.01
CA SER A 121 17.97 1.39 -6.30
C SER A 121 18.71 0.49 -5.32
N LYS A 122 18.46 0.62 -4.01
CA LYS A 122 19.02 -0.28 -2.98
C LYS A 122 18.68 -1.75 -3.22
N LEU A 123 17.47 -2.04 -3.66
CA LEU A 123 17.06 -3.40 -4.01
C LEU A 123 17.81 -3.90 -5.24
N ASP A 124 17.92 -3.07 -6.27
CA ASP A 124 18.52 -3.44 -7.55
C ASP A 124 20.05 -3.63 -7.44
N THR A 125 20.71 -2.91 -6.52
CA THR A 125 22.14 -3.11 -6.20
C THR A 125 22.40 -4.22 -5.18
N GLY A 126 21.35 -4.80 -4.59
CA GLY A 126 21.46 -5.83 -3.55
C GLY A 126 21.86 -5.31 -2.17
N GLU A 127 21.81 -3.99 -1.92
CA GLU A 127 22.02 -3.39 -0.59
C GLU A 127 20.91 -3.79 0.39
N ILE A 128 19.69 -4.00 -0.11
CA ILE A 128 18.57 -4.55 0.68
C ILE A 128 17.98 -5.77 -0.03
N SER A 129 17.46 -6.69 0.76
CA SER A 129 16.68 -7.83 0.28
C SER A 129 15.31 -7.41 -0.25
N LYS A 130 14.69 -8.32 -1.04
CA LYS A 130 13.31 -8.17 -1.50
C LYS A 130 12.33 -8.04 -0.33
N GLU A 131 12.60 -8.73 0.77
CA GLU A 131 11.78 -8.69 1.98
C GLU A 131 11.84 -7.33 2.68
N GLU A 132 13.04 -6.74 2.81
CA GLU A 132 13.24 -5.40 3.38
C GLU A 132 12.58 -4.33 2.51
N TYR A 133 12.72 -4.43 1.18
CA TYR A 133 12.03 -3.53 0.25
C TYR A 133 10.50 -3.62 0.38
N ASP A 134 9.98 -4.84 0.45
CA ASP A 134 8.54 -5.07 0.61
C ASP A 134 8.05 -4.53 1.96
N ASN A 135 8.78 -4.76 3.05
CA ASN A 135 8.47 -4.22 4.37
C ASN A 135 8.43 -2.69 4.37
N TRP A 136 9.37 -2.02 3.68
CA TRP A 136 9.33 -0.57 3.50
C TRP A 136 8.06 -0.13 2.76
N ARG A 137 7.72 -0.78 1.64
CA ARG A 137 6.51 -0.43 0.86
C ARG A 137 5.22 -0.58 1.67
N TYR A 138 5.12 -1.58 2.53
CA TYR A 138 3.92 -1.85 3.33
C TYR A 138 3.76 -0.91 4.54
N ASN A 139 4.86 -0.29 4.97
CA ASN A 139 4.88 0.67 6.07
C ASN A 139 4.93 2.12 5.61
N TYR A 140 4.82 2.37 4.30
CA TYR A 140 4.85 3.71 3.75
C TYR A 140 3.48 4.43 3.90
N PRO A 141 3.44 5.73 4.25
CA PRO A 141 4.56 6.51 4.76
C PRO A 141 4.87 6.09 6.21
N ALA A 142 6.14 5.84 6.52
CA ALA A 142 6.52 5.47 7.88
C ALA A 142 6.25 6.69 8.79
N ASN A 143 5.34 6.56 9.77
CA ASN A 143 4.96 7.56 10.77
C ASN A 143 5.64 8.92 10.57
N THR A 144 5.02 9.79 9.78
CA THR A 144 5.53 11.14 9.45
C THR A 144 5.36 12.11 10.62
N HIS A 145 5.79 11.74 11.82
CA HIS A 145 5.87 12.65 12.98
C HIS A 145 7.04 13.65 12.86
N GLY A 146 7.58 13.91 11.66
CA GLY A 146 8.79 14.70 11.48
C GLY A 146 8.91 15.55 10.21
N TYR A 147 7.91 15.58 9.31
CA TYR A 147 8.03 16.34 8.05
C TYR A 147 7.34 17.71 8.05
N HIS A 148 6.64 18.09 9.12
CA HIS A 148 6.03 19.43 9.25
C HIS A 148 6.99 20.54 9.72
N LYS A 149 8.30 20.35 9.70
CA LYS A 149 9.27 21.36 10.19
C LYS A 149 10.35 21.81 9.19
N LEU A 150 10.21 21.53 7.90
CA LEU A 150 11.22 21.93 6.90
C LEU A 150 10.63 22.62 5.64
N ILE A 151 9.48 23.29 5.77
CA ILE A 151 8.99 24.24 4.75
C ILE A 151 8.99 25.67 5.30
N ASP A 152 9.97 25.99 6.14
CA ASP A 152 10.37 27.37 6.41
C ASP A 152 11.90 27.39 6.46
N LEU A 153 12.52 27.61 5.30
CA LEU A 153 13.76 28.36 5.04
C LEU A 153 14.17 28.23 3.56
#